data_AF-A0A931IZV1-F1
#
_entry.id   AF-A0A931IZV1-F1
#
_cell.length_a   1.000
_cell.length_b   1.000
_cell.length_c   1.000
_cell.angle_alpha   90.00
_cell.angle_beta   90.00
_cell.angle_gamma   90.00
#
_symmetry.space_group_name_H-M   'P 1'
#
loop_
_entity.id
_entity.type
_entity.pdbx_description
1 polymer ?
#
loop_
_entity_poly.entity_id
_entity_poly.type
_entity_poly.pdbx_seq_one_letter_code
_entity_poly.pdbx_strand_id
1 'polypeptide(L)'
;MALPALPILLAALGPGPAQAAEPEWRLMARHGECAPLAVLERKLPGAASLRTPAQLAELLKRQGLAFTQKEMPAQGQERGVAFEVPAKELHILLVTAGLCEPAGTSTR
;
A
#
# COMPACT_ATOMS: atom_id res chain seq x y z
N MET A 1 -31.14 58.37 14.92
CA MET A 1 -29.67 58.45 15.08
C MET A 1 -29.29 57.37 16.09
N ALA A 2 -28.51 56.34 15.85
CA ALA A 2 -27.77 55.82 14.70
C ALA A 2 -27.60 54.30 14.97
N LEU A 3 -27.63 53.47 13.93
CA LEU A 3 -26.99 52.14 13.94
C LEU A 3 -25.47 52.37 13.79
N PRO A 4 -24.59 51.50 14.34
CA PRO A 4 -24.20 50.32 13.55
C PRO A 4 -23.73 49.07 14.31
N ALA A 5 -23.75 47.96 13.56
CA ALA A 5 -22.66 46.96 13.46
C ALA A 5 -22.33 46.09 14.70
N LEU A 6 -21.96 44.82 14.62
CA LEU A 6 -21.68 43.86 13.54
C LEU A 6 -21.71 42.46 14.22
N PRO A 7 -22.01 41.36 13.52
CA PRO A 7 -22.05 40.03 14.10
C PRO A 7 -20.64 39.42 14.12
N ILE A 8 -20.17 38.96 15.28
CA ILE A 8 -18.96 38.15 15.38
C ILE A 8 -19.35 36.68 15.17
N LEU A 9 -19.58 36.30 13.91
CA LEU A 9 -19.50 34.89 13.51
C LEU A 9 -18.01 34.56 13.33
N LEU A 10 -17.33 34.17 14.41
CA LEU A 10 -16.06 33.47 14.27
C LEU A 10 -16.37 32.01 13.93
N ALA A 11 -16.37 31.73 12.62
CA ALA A 11 -16.27 30.37 12.11
C ALA A 11 -14.95 29.75 12.61
N ALA A 12 -15.05 28.86 13.59
CA ALA A 12 -13.97 27.97 13.98
C ALA A 12 -13.77 26.94 12.84
N LEU A 13 -13.07 27.34 11.78
CA LEU A 13 -12.46 26.40 10.83
C LEU A 13 -11.29 25.73 11.55
N GLY A 14 -11.58 24.67 12.30
CA GLY A 14 -10.56 23.75 12.76
C GLY A 14 -9.94 23.04 11.55
N PRO A 15 -8.60 22.90 11.49
CA PRO A 15 -7.95 22.10 10.46
C PRO A 15 -8.47 20.65 10.58
N GLY A 16 -9.15 20.19 9.53
CA GLY A 16 -9.64 18.81 9.45
C GLY A 16 -8.50 17.81 9.60
N PRO A 17 -8.80 16.57 10.05
CA PRO A 17 -7.78 15.56 10.26
C PRO A 17 -7.01 15.38 8.95
N ALA A 18 -5.71 15.63 9.00
CA ALA A 18 -4.79 15.24 7.95
C ALA A 18 -4.88 13.72 7.83
N GLN A 19 -5.68 13.25 6.88
CA GLN A 19 -5.73 11.85 6.47
C GLN A 19 -4.33 11.55 5.96
N ALA A 20 -3.51 10.92 6.82
CA ALA A 20 -2.25 10.35 6.40
C ALA A 20 -2.58 9.44 5.21
N ALA A 21 -2.16 9.85 4.01
CA ALA A 21 -2.40 9.07 2.81
C ALA A 21 -1.83 7.68 3.04
N GLU A 22 -2.68 6.65 2.96
CA GLU A 22 -2.19 5.29 3.13
C GLU A 22 -1.11 5.01 2.09
N PRO A 23 0.00 4.38 2.48
CA PRO A 23 1.09 4.14 1.56
C PRO A 23 0.61 3.26 0.40
N GLU A 24 0.93 3.67 -0.82
CA GLU A 24 0.60 2.89 -2.01
C GLU A 24 1.50 1.66 -2.07
N TRP A 25 0.90 0.48 -1.94
CA TRP A 25 1.60 -0.79 -2.03
C TRP A 25 1.71 -1.27 -3.48
N ARG A 26 2.87 -1.82 -3.81
CA ARG A 26 3.20 -2.39 -5.12
C ARG A 26 3.84 -3.76 -4.95
N LEU A 27 3.70 -4.61 -5.96
CA LEU A 27 4.42 -5.87 -6.03
C LEU A 27 5.80 -5.60 -6.63
N MET A 28 6.87 -5.86 -5.86
CA MET A 28 8.23 -5.77 -6.36
C MET A 28 8.62 -7.05 -7.10
N ALA A 29 9.09 -6.90 -8.34
CA ALA A 29 9.74 -7.93 -9.11
C ALA A 29 11.21 -8.08 -8.69
N ARG A 30 11.85 -9.16 -9.16
CA ARG A 30 13.25 -9.49 -8.79
C ARG A 30 14.26 -8.41 -9.19
N HIS A 31 13.94 -7.58 -10.18
CA HIS A 31 14.80 -6.52 -10.71
C HIS A 31 14.45 -5.12 -10.16
N GLY A 32 13.69 -5.01 -9.07
CA GLY A 32 13.34 -3.72 -8.47
C GLY A 32 12.17 -3.00 -9.15
N GLU A 33 11.71 -3.50 -10.31
CA GLU A 33 10.50 -3.04 -10.98
C GLU A 33 9.25 -3.33 -10.12
N CYS A 34 8.33 -2.39 -10.09
CA CYS A 34 7.08 -2.53 -9.35
C CYS A 34 5.87 -2.70 -10.27
N ALA A 35 5.04 -3.69 -9.95
CA ALA A 35 3.78 -3.98 -10.62
C ALA A 35 2.59 -3.68 -9.69
N PRO A 36 1.40 -3.38 -10.25
CA PRO A 36 0.18 -3.31 -9.45
C PRO A 36 -0.14 -4.69 -8.83
N LEU A 37 -0.70 -4.71 -7.63
CA LEU A 37 -1.08 -5.97 -6.94
C LEU A 37 -2.05 -6.82 -7.76
N ALA A 38 -2.84 -6.20 -8.64
CA ALA A 38 -3.78 -6.89 -9.52
C ALA A 38 -3.13 -7.96 -10.42
N VAL A 39 -1.81 -7.90 -10.68
CA VAL A 39 -1.12 -8.96 -11.43
C VAL A 39 -1.12 -10.32 -10.70
N LEU A 40 -1.32 -10.30 -9.37
CA LEU A 40 -1.45 -11.52 -8.57
C LEU A 40 -2.71 -12.31 -8.92
N GLU A 41 -3.74 -11.69 -9.52
CA GLU A 41 -5.00 -12.37 -9.90
C GLU A 41 -4.76 -13.63 -10.73
N ARG A 42 -3.71 -13.60 -11.57
CA ARG A 42 -3.33 -14.73 -12.44
C ARG A 42 -2.92 -15.97 -11.66
N LYS A 43 -2.46 -15.82 -10.42
CA LYS A 43 -1.91 -16.89 -9.56
C LYS A 43 -2.72 -17.09 -8.29
N LEU A 44 -3.38 -16.04 -7.82
CA LEU A 44 -4.23 -15.96 -6.64
C LEU A 44 -5.56 -15.33 -7.05
N PRO A 45 -6.59 -16.12 -7.41
CA PRO A 45 -7.90 -15.60 -7.77
C PRO A 45 -8.49 -14.74 -6.64
N GLY A 46 -9.07 -13.58 -6.96
CA GLY A 46 -9.57 -12.61 -5.98
C GLY A 46 -8.53 -11.62 -5.46
N ALA A 47 -7.31 -11.63 -6.00
CA ALA A 47 -6.26 -10.66 -5.70
C ALA A 47 -6.40 -9.31 -6.44
N ALA A 48 -7.25 -9.22 -7.45
CA ALA A 48 -7.41 -8.02 -8.29
C ALA A 48 -7.76 -6.74 -7.51
N SER A 49 -8.47 -6.88 -6.39
CA SER A 49 -8.92 -5.76 -5.56
C SER A 49 -7.99 -5.46 -4.38
N LEU A 50 -6.89 -6.21 -4.22
CA LEU A 50 -5.99 -6.05 -3.10
C LEU A 50 -5.24 -4.72 -3.17
N ARG A 51 -5.19 -4.02 -2.04
CA ARG A 51 -4.43 -2.77 -1.89
C ARG A 51 -3.37 -2.81 -0.79
N THR A 52 -3.43 -3.79 0.11
CA THR A 52 -2.54 -3.83 1.28
C THR A 52 -2.05 -5.26 1.57
N PRO A 53 -0.90 -5.41 2.27
CA PRO A 53 -0.42 -6.70 2.75
C PRO A 53 -1.43 -7.44 3.62
N ALA A 54 -2.16 -6.72 4.48
CA ALA A 54 -3.19 -7.30 5.33
C ALA A 54 -4.32 -7.96 4.51
N GLN A 55 -4.75 -7.33 3.41
CA GLN A 55 -5.76 -7.91 2.54
C GLN A 55 -5.26 -9.19 1.84
N LEU A 56 -3.98 -9.24 1.46
CA LEU A 56 -3.37 -10.44 0.89
C LEU A 56 -3.33 -11.58 1.92
N ALA A 57 -2.91 -11.30 3.15
CA ALA A 57 -2.92 -12.28 4.23
C ALA A 57 -4.32 -12.88 4.44
N GLU A 58 -5.35 -12.03 4.49
CA GLU A 58 -6.75 -12.47 4.64
C GLU A 58 -7.26 -13.25 3.42
N LEU A 59 -6.80 -12.94 2.20
CA LEU A 59 -7.12 -13.73 1.02
C LEU A 59 -6.50 -15.14 1.12
N LEU A 60 -5.23 -15.23 1.48
CA LEU A 60 -4.51 -16.51 1.63
C LEU A 60 -5.15 -17.38 2.71
N LYS A 61 -5.53 -16.80 3.86
CA LYS A 61 -6.29 -17.49 4.92
C LYS A 61 -7.63 -18.01 4.41
N ARG A 62 -8.42 -17.19 3.70
CA ARG A 62 -9.72 -17.59 3.16
C ARG A 62 -9.62 -18.71 2.13
N GLN A 63 -8.51 -18.78 1.40
CA GLN A 63 -8.23 -19.87 0.47
C GLN A 63 -7.66 -21.14 1.15
N GLY A 64 -7.46 -21.12 2.48
CA GLY A 64 -6.87 -22.24 3.21
C GLY A 64 -5.40 -22.48 2.88
N LEU A 65 -4.70 -21.46 2.36
CA LEU A 65 -3.28 -21.57 2.00
C LEU A 65 -2.41 -21.25 3.22
N ALA A 66 -1.47 -22.14 3.52
CA ALA A 66 -0.39 -21.84 4.45
C ALA A 66 0.55 -20.80 3.84
N PHE A 67 0.95 -19.81 4.64
CA PHE A 67 1.92 -18.80 4.24
C PHE A 67 2.77 -18.32 5.42
N THR A 68 3.97 -17.86 5.10
CA THR A 68 4.84 -17.13 6.04
C THR A 68 4.84 -15.66 5.65
N GLN A 69 4.70 -14.76 6.62
CA GLN A 69 4.79 -13.32 6.42
C GLN A 69 6.02 -12.77 7.17
N LYS A 70 6.80 -11.93 6.49
CA LYS A 70 7.96 -11.25 7.08
C LYS A 70 7.94 -9.77 6.73
N GLU A 71 7.90 -8.92 7.75
CA GLU A 71 8.07 -7.48 7.59
C GLU A 71 9.56 -7.14 7.35
N MET A 72 9.79 -6.19 6.46
CA MET A 72 11.11 -5.71 6.09
C MET A 72 11.11 -4.19 6.19
N PRO A 73 11.68 -3.63 7.28
CA PRO A 73 11.84 -2.19 7.37
C PRO A 73 12.82 -1.69 6.31
N ALA A 74 12.54 -0.53 5.73
CA ALA A 74 13.46 0.18 4.85
C ALA A 74 13.73 1.59 5.39
N GLN A 75 14.39 2.44 4.60
CA GLN A 75 14.74 3.79 5.04
C GLN A 75 13.50 4.69 5.14
N GLY A 76 13.41 5.44 6.24
CA GLY A 76 12.33 6.41 6.44
C GLY A 76 10.97 5.76 6.64
N GLN A 77 9.99 6.15 5.83
CA GLN A 77 8.61 5.63 5.88
C GLN A 77 8.39 4.40 4.99
N GLU A 78 9.42 4.01 4.24
CA GLU A 78 9.36 2.91 3.28
C GLU A 78 9.39 1.56 3.97
N ARG A 79 8.57 0.63 3.47
CA ARG A 79 8.38 -0.69 4.09
C ARG A 79 8.16 -1.75 3.02
N GLY A 80 8.64 -2.95 3.31
CA GLY A 80 8.38 -4.16 2.55
C GLY A 80 7.71 -5.23 3.41
N VAL A 81 6.89 -6.07 2.80
CA VAL A 81 6.33 -7.27 3.41
C VAL A 81 6.47 -8.42 2.43
N ALA A 82 7.23 -9.44 2.81
CA ALA A 82 7.39 -10.66 2.05
C ALA A 82 6.37 -11.71 2.49
N PHE A 83 5.77 -12.40 1.52
CA PHE A 83 4.91 -13.55 1.71
C PHE A 83 5.49 -14.75 0.97
N GLU A 84 5.64 -15.86 1.67
CA GLU A 84 5.98 -17.15 1.07
C GLU A 84 4.75 -18.04 1.12
N VAL A 85 4.32 -18.54 -0.04
CA VAL A 85 3.14 -19.40 -0.18
C VAL A 85 3.57 -20.72 -0.83
N PRO A 86 4.04 -21.70 -0.03
CA PRO A 86 4.68 -22.91 -0.55
C PRO A 86 3.77 -23.72 -1.48
N ALA A 87 2.48 -23.83 -1.14
CA ALA A 87 1.50 -24.58 -1.93
C ALA A 87 1.28 -24.04 -3.36
N LYS A 88 1.73 -22.81 -3.65
CA LYS A 88 1.65 -22.16 -4.96
C LYS A 88 3.03 -21.86 -5.55
N GLU A 89 4.10 -22.23 -4.86
CA GLU A 89 5.48 -21.88 -5.20
C GLU A 89 5.66 -20.35 -5.43
N LEU A 90 4.98 -19.55 -4.60
CA LEU A 90 5.02 -18.09 -4.71
C LEU A 90 5.86 -17.46 -3.61
N HIS A 91 6.74 -16.56 -4.05
CA HIS A 91 7.41 -15.58 -3.20
C HIS A 91 6.92 -14.20 -3.65
N ILE A 92 6.15 -13.54 -2.78
CA ILE A 92 5.48 -12.29 -3.09
C ILE A 92 6.09 -11.21 -2.22
N LEU A 93 6.65 -10.17 -2.82
CA LEU A 93 7.22 -9.04 -2.09
C LEU A 93 6.38 -7.79 -2.36
N LEU A 94 5.65 -7.33 -1.34
CA LEU A 94 4.93 -6.07 -1.39
C LEU A 94 5.81 -4.98 -0.82
N VAL A 95 5.90 -3.84 -1.48
CA VAL A 95 6.68 -2.69 -1.03
C VAL A 95 5.88 -1.41 -1.20
N THR A 96 6.24 -0.38 -0.45
CA THR A 96 5.78 0.99 -0.68
C THR A 96 6.44 1.58 -1.93
N ALA A 97 5.75 2.52 -2.59
CA ALA A 97 6.16 3.05 -3.89
C ALA A 97 7.57 3.67 -3.94
N GLY A 98 8.11 4.18 -2.83
CA GLY A 98 9.45 4.77 -2.78
C GLY A 98 10.59 3.75 -2.84
N LEU A 99 10.31 2.45 -2.70
CA LEU A 99 11.29 1.37 -2.91
C LEU A 99 11.32 0.86 -4.36
N CYS A 100 10.40 1.33 -5.19
CA CYS A 100 10.35 0.94 -6.60
C CYS A 100 11.42 1.68 -7.39
N GLU A 101 12.14 0.97 -8.28
CA GLU A 101 12.97 1.68 -9.24
C GLU A 101 12.08 2.52 -10.17
N PRO A 102 12.43 3.79 -10.44
CA PRO A 102 11.78 4.52 -11.50
C PRO A 102 12.05 3.77 -12.80
N ALA A 103 10.98 3.38 -13.49
CA ALA A 103 11.03 2.70 -14.79
C ALA A 103 11.82 3.57 -15.79
N GLY A 104 13.13 3.41 -15.83
CA GLY A 104 14.02 4.32 -16.57
C GLY A 104 15.51 4.26 -16.24
N THR A 105 15.93 3.70 -15.10
CA THR A 105 17.37 3.64 -14.74
C THR A 105 17.97 2.24 -14.88
N SER A 106 17.56 1.47 -15.88
CA SER A 106 18.34 0.31 -16.35
C SER A 106 19.32 0.79 -17.43
N THR A 107 20.35 1.53 -17.03
CA THR A 107 21.50 1.80 -17.91
C THR A 107 22.63 0.86 -17.52
N ARG A 108 22.69 -0.23 -18.29
CA ARG A 108 23.86 -0.95 -18.82
C ARG A 108 25.21 -0.79 -18.11
#